data_AF-A0A8E4EI62-F1
#
_entry.id   AF-A0A8E4EI62-F1
#
_cell.length_a   1.000
_cell.length_b   1.000
_cell.length_c   1.000
_cell.angle_alpha   90.00
_cell.angle_beta   90.00
_cell.angle_gamma   90.00
#
_symmetry.space_group_name_H-M   'P 1'
#
loop_
_entity.id
_entity.type
_entity.pdbx_description
1 polymer ?
#
loop_
_entity_poly.entity_id
_entity_poly.type
_entity_poly.pdbx_seq_one_letter_code
_entity_poly.pdbx_strand_id
1 'polypeptide(L)'
;MVLLCAGLNVQAAPILSPATTAAQAGLVNVQGLAPEIAVDMRYAGSNNFTGHVVPGYEAPTCYLLRPAAEALARVARSLKAQGYRLQVFDCYRPVRAVQAFVAWAADLQDQSTKAQYYPRVDKRALLGDYIAETSGHSRGATLDLGLLDCRQGPCQPVAMGTDFDFFDARAHTDARDISPAQRAHRQQLLRAMAAEGFANYPMEWWHFTFRPEPMPDTAFDVPVN
;
A
#
# COMPACT_ATOMS: atom_id res chain seq x y z
N MET A 1 -32.69 -4.92 29.69
CA MET A 1 -32.12 -5.40 28.42
C MET A 1 -32.13 -4.22 27.46
N VAL A 2 -31.05 -3.43 27.43
CA VAL A 2 -30.92 -2.27 26.53
C VAL A 2 -30.23 -2.78 25.28
N LEU A 3 -30.98 -2.89 24.18
CA LEU A 3 -30.39 -3.08 22.86
C LEU A 3 -29.66 -1.78 22.49
N LEU A 4 -28.32 -1.79 22.55
CA LEU A 4 -27.53 -0.80 21.82
C LEU A 4 -27.57 -1.17 20.34
N CYS A 5 -28.35 -0.41 19.57
CA CYS A 5 -28.20 -0.37 18.12
C CYS A 5 -26.82 0.24 17.80
N ALA A 6 -25.87 -0.60 17.44
CA ALA A 6 -24.65 -0.15 16.79
C ALA A 6 -25.04 0.42 15.41
N GLY A 7 -25.10 1.74 15.31
CA GLY A 7 -25.26 2.41 14.02
C GLY A 7 -24.07 2.05 13.14
N LEU A 8 -24.33 1.45 11.98
CA LEU A 8 -23.37 1.36 10.90
C LEU A 8 -23.08 2.80 10.46
N ASN A 9 -21.94 3.35 10.88
CA ASN A 9 -21.41 4.59 10.32
C ASN A 9 -21.02 4.30 8.87
N VAL A 10 -21.93 4.53 7.94
CA VAL A 10 -21.62 4.58 6.51
C VAL A 10 -20.81 5.85 6.30
N GLN A 11 -19.49 5.72 6.23
CA GLN A 11 -18.62 6.84 5.90
C GLN A 11 -18.93 7.26 4.46
N ALA A 12 -19.29 8.53 4.26
CA ALA A 12 -19.60 9.07 2.95
C ALA A 12 -18.40 8.90 2.00
N ALA A 13 -18.68 8.72 0.70
CA ALA A 13 -17.63 8.63 -0.30
C ALA A 13 -16.76 9.92 -0.27
N PRO A 14 -15.44 9.80 -0.42
CA PRO A 14 -14.54 10.96 -0.36
C PRO A 14 -14.83 11.93 -1.51
N ILE A 15 -14.68 13.22 -1.23
CA ILE A 15 -14.81 14.30 -2.22
C ILE A 15 -13.52 14.35 -3.05
N LEU A 16 -13.65 14.46 -4.37
CA LEU A 16 -12.51 14.62 -5.26
C LEU A 16 -11.91 16.03 -5.11
N SER A 17 -10.61 16.10 -4.85
CA SER A 17 -9.84 17.35 -4.76
C SER A 17 -9.74 18.04 -6.12
N PRO A 18 -9.81 19.38 -6.18
CA PRO A 18 -9.59 20.14 -7.41
C PRO A 18 -8.11 20.29 -7.79
N ALA A 19 -7.18 19.79 -6.97
CA ALA A 19 -5.75 19.86 -7.25
C ALA A 19 -5.43 19.14 -8.57
N THR A 20 -4.50 19.70 -9.35
CA THR A 20 -4.02 19.10 -10.60
C THR A 20 -2.55 18.66 -10.54
N THR A 21 -1.85 19.00 -9.45
CA THR A 21 -0.45 18.59 -9.21
C THR A 21 -0.25 18.08 -7.78
N ALA A 22 0.78 17.25 -7.57
CA ALA A 22 1.16 16.76 -6.24
C ALA A 22 1.39 17.91 -5.24
N ALA A 23 2.04 18.99 -5.68
CA ALA A 23 2.28 20.17 -4.85
C ALA A 23 0.98 20.86 -4.40
N GLN A 24 0.01 21.04 -5.32
CA GLN A 24 -1.31 21.61 -4.98
C GLN A 24 -2.11 20.69 -4.03
N ALA A 25 -1.93 19.37 -4.15
CA ALA A 25 -2.52 18.38 -3.25
C ALA A 25 -1.83 18.31 -1.88
N GLY A 26 -0.72 19.04 -1.66
CA GLY A 26 0.06 18.97 -0.43
C GLY A 26 0.83 17.66 -0.25
N LEU A 27 0.98 16.90 -1.34
CA LEU A 27 1.75 15.66 -1.40
C LEU A 27 3.25 15.98 -1.50
N VAL A 28 4.06 15.24 -0.77
CA VAL A 28 5.52 15.39 -0.72
C VAL A 28 6.21 14.09 -1.07
N ASN A 29 7.32 14.16 -1.81
CA ASN A 29 8.14 12.99 -2.11
C ASN A 29 8.85 12.52 -0.83
N VAL A 30 8.63 11.26 -0.44
CA VAL A 30 9.17 10.70 0.80
C VAL A 30 10.71 10.65 0.82
N GLN A 31 11.36 10.47 -0.33
CA GLN A 31 12.83 10.44 -0.42
C GLN A 31 13.47 11.80 -0.14
N GLY A 32 12.69 12.90 -0.23
CA GLY A 32 13.14 14.21 0.24
C GLY A 32 13.27 14.30 1.76
N LEU A 33 12.61 13.42 2.52
CA LEU A 33 12.68 13.35 3.99
C LEU A 33 13.50 12.15 4.49
N ALA A 34 13.52 11.06 3.73
CA ALA A 34 14.22 9.82 4.04
C ALA A 34 14.81 9.19 2.76
N PRO A 35 15.97 9.70 2.27
CA PRO A 35 16.59 9.23 1.03
C PRO A 35 17.10 7.78 1.09
N GLU A 36 17.12 7.15 2.27
CA GLU A 36 17.42 5.73 2.42
C GLU A 36 16.27 4.79 2.04
N ILE A 37 15.04 5.30 1.91
CA ILE A 37 13.88 4.48 1.50
C ILE A 37 14.10 4.04 0.06
N ALA A 38 14.07 2.72 -0.15
CA ALA A 38 14.10 2.14 -1.48
C ALA A 38 12.72 2.27 -2.13
N VAL A 39 12.67 2.70 -3.39
CA VAL A 39 11.42 2.84 -4.13
C VAL A 39 11.38 1.75 -5.20
N ASP A 40 10.39 0.89 -5.10
CA ASP A 40 10.06 -0.17 -6.07
C ASP A 40 8.59 0.02 -6.48
N MET A 41 8.30 1.19 -7.07
CA MET A 41 6.94 1.65 -7.36
C MET A 41 6.27 0.78 -8.43
N ARG A 42 5.59 -0.30 -8.00
CA ARG A 42 5.19 -1.43 -8.87
C ARG A 42 4.23 -1.01 -9.98
N TYR A 43 3.40 -0.01 -9.71
CA TYR A 43 2.42 0.50 -10.66
C TYR A 43 2.99 1.48 -11.70
N ALA A 44 4.21 1.98 -11.50
CA ALA A 44 4.96 2.72 -12.51
C ALA A 44 5.72 1.81 -13.51
N GLY A 45 5.62 0.49 -13.34
CA GLY A 45 6.21 -0.52 -14.24
C GLY A 45 5.20 -1.61 -14.61
N SER A 46 5.66 -2.70 -15.21
CA SER A 46 4.82 -3.87 -15.56
C SER A 46 4.82 -4.97 -14.50
N ASN A 47 5.63 -4.86 -13.46
CA ASN A 47 5.73 -5.85 -12.38
C ASN A 47 4.62 -5.65 -11.33
N ASN A 48 3.37 -5.73 -11.76
CA ASN A 48 2.18 -5.66 -10.91
C ASN A 48 1.08 -6.57 -11.48
N PHE A 49 -0.03 -6.72 -10.75
CA PHE A 49 -1.10 -7.64 -11.15
C PHE A 49 -1.81 -7.27 -12.46
N THR A 50 -1.71 -6.03 -12.94
CA THR A 50 -2.25 -5.65 -14.27
C THR A 50 -1.30 -6.00 -15.41
N GLY A 51 -0.03 -6.29 -15.13
CA GLY A 51 1.00 -6.55 -16.14
C GLY A 51 1.46 -5.31 -16.93
N HIS A 52 0.95 -4.13 -16.61
CA HIS A 52 1.19 -2.88 -17.35
C HIS A 52 1.43 -1.70 -16.40
N VAL A 53 1.97 -0.61 -16.95
CA VAL A 53 2.02 0.67 -16.23
C VAL A 53 0.58 1.15 -16.00
N VAL A 54 0.27 1.47 -14.75
CA VAL A 54 -1.10 1.81 -14.33
C VAL A 54 -1.37 3.30 -14.63
N PRO A 55 -2.54 3.65 -15.18
CA PRO A 55 -2.91 5.04 -15.44
C PRO A 55 -2.70 5.95 -14.21
N GLY A 56 -2.02 7.09 -14.42
CA GLY A 56 -1.67 8.04 -13.37
C GLY A 56 -0.28 7.87 -12.76
N TYR A 57 0.39 6.74 -12.98
CA TYR A 57 1.79 6.55 -12.63
C TYR A 57 2.70 6.93 -13.81
N GLU A 58 3.32 8.11 -13.73
CA GLU A 58 4.22 8.66 -14.77
C GLU A 58 5.70 8.52 -14.38
N ALA A 59 6.00 8.34 -13.09
CA ALA A 59 7.34 8.12 -12.55
C ALA A 59 7.30 7.17 -11.34
N PRO A 60 8.41 6.50 -11.01
CA PRO A 60 8.54 5.67 -9.81
C PRO A 60 8.75 6.53 -8.56
N THR A 61 7.75 7.35 -8.20
CA THR A 61 7.83 8.31 -7.08
C THR A 61 6.83 7.93 -5.99
N CYS A 62 7.27 7.91 -4.73
CA CYS A 62 6.38 7.74 -3.59
C CYS A 62 5.99 9.09 -2.99
N TYR A 63 4.72 9.45 -3.16
CA TYR A 63 4.11 10.65 -2.58
C TYR A 63 3.25 10.29 -1.37
N LEU A 64 3.30 11.12 -0.32
CA LEU A 64 2.39 11.08 0.82
C LEU A 64 2.06 12.50 1.26
N LEU A 65 0.95 12.70 1.97
CA LEU A 65 0.72 13.92 2.72
C LEU A 65 1.80 14.06 3.79
N ARG A 66 2.25 15.30 4.02
CA ARG A 66 3.41 15.60 4.87
C ARG A 66 3.42 14.90 6.24
N PRO A 67 2.33 14.86 7.03
CA PRO A 67 2.35 14.18 8.33
C PRO A 67 2.70 12.69 8.23
N ALA A 68 2.15 11.99 7.23
CA ALA A 68 2.44 10.58 6.98
C ALA A 68 3.87 10.39 6.47
N ALA A 69 4.36 11.28 5.60
CA ALA A 69 5.74 11.22 5.09
C ALA A 69 6.78 11.41 6.22
N GLU A 70 6.53 12.35 7.14
CA GLU A 70 7.39 12.59 8.30
C GLU A 70 7.36 11.41 9.29
N ALA A 71 6.21 10.78 9.48
CA ALA A 71 6.10 9.55 10.27
C ALA A 71 6.87 8.40 9.63
N LEU A 72 6.73 8.19 8.32
CA LEU A 72 7.46 7.17 7.58
C LEU A 72 8.98 7.38 7.69
N ALA A 73 9.45 8.63 7.64
CA ALA A 73 10.86 8.95 7.82
C ALA A 73 11.40 8.56 9.20
N ARG A 74 10.56 8.62 10.26
CA ARG A 74 10.93 8.14 11.60
C ARG A 74 10.99 6.62 11.65
N VAL A 75 10.04 5.92 11.02
CA VAL A 75 10.10 4.45 10.86
C VAL A 75 11.38 4.03 10.15
N ALA A 76 11.68 4.66 9.00
CA ALA A 76 12.86 4.38 8.20
C ALA A 76 14.15 4.54 9.02
N ARG A 77 14.26 5.63 9.79
CA ARG A 77 15.41 5.89 10.67
C ARG A 77 15.58 4.82 11.75
N SER A 78 14.48 4.43 12.40
CA SER A 78 14.47 3.39 13.45
C SER A 78 14.91 2.02 12.92
N LEU A 79 14.41 1.64 11.74
CA LEU A 79 14.79 0.37 11.09
C LEU A 79 16.23 0.39 10.57
N LYS A 80 16.69 1.55 10.07
CA LYS A 80 18.08 1.74 9.64
C LYS A 80 19.08 1.51 10.77
N ALA A 81 18.77 1.97 11.98
CA ALA A 81 19.59 1.70 13.17
C ALA A 81 19.70 0.20 13.50
N GLN A 82 18.75 -0.62 13.02
CA GLN A 82 18.73 -2.07 13.18
C GLN A 82 19.31 -2.82 11.97
N GLY A 83 19.86 -2.10 10.98
CA GLY A 83 20.40 -2.66 9.75
C GLY A 83 19.35 -3.04 8.70
N TYR A 84 18.13 -2.51 8.80
CA TYR A 84 17.07 -2.69 7.81
C TYR A 84 16.81 -1.40 7.02
N ARG A 85 16.17 -1.51 5.86
CA ARG A 85 15.59 -0.37 5.13
C ARG A 85 14.14 -0.67 4.78
N LEU A 86 13.36 0.39 4.57
CA LEU A 86 12.04 0.27 3.96
C LEU A 86 12.17 0.18 2.44
N GLN A 87 11.33 -0.65 1.83
CA GLN A 87 11.09 -0.67 0.39
C GLN A 87 9.61 -0.39 0.15
N VAL A 88 9.29 0.72 -0.51
CA VAL A 88 7.89 1.10 -0.81
C VAL A 88 7.48 0.57 -2.18
N PHE A 89 6.30 -0.03 -2.26
CA PHE A 89 5.71 -0.60 -3.47
C PHE A 89 4.62 0.30 -4.06
N ASP A 90 3.84 0.95 -3.19
CA ASP A 90 2.87 1.98 -3.55
C ASP A 90 2.69 2.97 -2.39
N CYS A 91 2.30 4.20 -2.71
CA CYS A 91 2.05 5.27 -1.74
C CYS A 91 0.74 5.98 -2.11
N TYR A 92 0.73 7.29 -2.31
CA TYR A 92 -0.41 7.94 -2.95
C TYR A 92 -0.72 7.27 -4.31
N ARG A 93 -1.99 6.87 -4.48
CA ARG A 93 -2.54 6.26 -5.69
C ARG A 93 -3.63 7.15 -6.28
N PRO A 94 -3.48 7.67 -7.51
CA PRO A 94 -4.50 8.49 -8.14
C PRO A 94 -5.84 7.74 -8.28
N VAL A 95 -6.98 8.44 -8.18
CA VAL A 95 -8.30 7.82 -8.38
C VAL A 95 -8.41 7.11 -9.74
N ARG A 96 -7.80 7.65 -10.80
CA ARG A 96 -7.78 7.00 -12.13
C ARG A 96 -7.07 5.64 -12.12
N ALA A 97 -6.10 5.43 -11.23
CA ALA A 97 -5.45 4.13 -11.07
C ALA A 97 -6.41 3.11 -10.43
N VAL A 98 -7.19 3.54 -9.43
CA VAL A 98 -8.25 2.71 -8.84
C VAL A 98 -9.29 2.31 -9.89
N GLN A 99 -9.72 3.26 -10.72
CA GLN A 99 -10.64 2.99 -11.84
C GLN A 99 -10.05 1.99 -12.84
N ALA A 100 -8.74 2.10 -13.13
CA ALA A 100 -8.05 1.13 -13.98
C ALA A 100 -7.99 -0.27 -13.36
N PHE A 101 -7.80 -0.38 -12.05
CA PHE A 101 -7.85 -1.67 -11.34
C PHE A 101 -9.24 -2.31 -11.39
N VAL A 102 -10.30 -1.52 -11.21
CA VAL A 102 -11.68 -2.00 -11.34
C VAL A 102 -11.95 -2.47 -12.77
N ALA A 103 -11.55 -1.69 -13.78
CA ALA A 103 -11.70 -2.08 -15.19
C ALA A 103 -10.93 -3.37 -15.52
N TRP A 104 -9.68 -3.48 -15.04
CA TRP A 104 -8.88 -4.69 -15.19
C TRP A 104 -9.53 -5.90 -14.51
N ALA A 105 -10.08 -5.74 -13.30
CA ALA A 105 -10.74 -6.82 -12.57
C ALA A 105 -12.01 -7.31 -13.30
N ALA A 106 -12.73 -6.38 -13.95
CA ALA A 106 -13.92 -6.68 -14.74
C ALA A 106 -13.61 -7.36 -16.09
N ASP A 107 -12.41 -7.17 -16.65
CA ASP A 107 -11.97 -7.91 -17.83
C ASP A 107 -11.56 -9.35 -17.47
N LEU A 108 -12.52 -10.27 -17.56
CA LEU A 108 -12.30 -11.68 -17.25
C LEU A 108 -11.43 -12.42 -18.28
N GLN A 109 -11.17 -11.83 -19.46
CA GLN A 109 -10.35 -12.44 -20.51
C GLN A 109 -8.87 -12.31 -20.23
N ASP A 110 -8.45 -11.22 -19.58
CA ASP A 110 -7.06 -11.08 -19.13
C ASP A 110 -6.80 -11.91 -17.87
N GLN A 111 -6.16 -13.06 -18.03
CA GLN A 111 -5.66 -13.91 -16.94
C GLN A 111 -4.12 -13.96 -16.94
N SER A 112 -3.45 -13.05 -17.66
CA SER A 112 -2.02 -13.11 -17.95
C SER A 112 -1.15 -13.19 -16.69
N THR A 113 -1.59 -12.54 -15.61
CA THR A 113 -0.89 -12.43 -14.32
C THR A 113 -1.40 -13.40 -13.26
N LYS A 114 -2.42 -14.23 -13.56
CA LYS A 114 -3.10 -15.11 -12.59
C LYS A 114 -2.14 -16.00 -11.82
N ALA A 115 -1.23 -16.67 -12.52
CA ALA A 115 -0.31 -17.63 -11.91
C ALA A 115 0.59 -17.00 -10.83
N GLN A 116 0.89 -15.70 -10.96
CA GLN A 116 1.77 -14.98 -10.04
C GLN A 116 0.98 -14.32 -8.90
N TYR A 117 -0.12 -13.63 -9.20
CA TYR A 117 -0.78 -12.73 -8.25
C TYR A 117 -2.02 -13.34 -7.58
N TYR A 118 -2.76 -14.20 -8.27
CA TYR A 118 -4.02 -14.77 -7.77
C TYR A 118 -4.22 -16.23 -8.22
N PRO A 119 -3.24 -17.12 -7.98
CA PRO A 119 -3.25 -18.47 -8.56
C PRO A 119 -4.42 -19.34 -8.05
N ARG A 120 -4.94 -19.04 -6.87
CA ARG A 120 -6.01 -19.80 -6.20
C ARG A 120 -7.35 -19.06 -6.15
N VAL A 121 -7.44 -17.89 -6.76
CA VAL A 121 -8.63 -17.04 -6.72
C VAL A 121 -9.20 -16.89 -8.13
N ASP A 122 -10.52 -17.03 -8.27
CA ASP A 122 -11.22 -16.70 -9.52
C ASP A 122 -11.19 -15.18 -9.69
N LYS A 123 -10.88 -14.68 -10.91
CA LYS A 123 -10.76 -13.23 -11.15
C LYS A 123 -12.05 -12.48 -10.79
N ARG A 124 -13.22 -13.13 -10.91
CA ARG A 124 -14.52 -12.56 -10.50
C ARG A 124 -14.60 -12.20 -9.03
N ALA A 125 -13.84 -12.88 -8.17
CA ALA A 125 -13.80 -12.61 -6.74
C ALA A 125 -12.81 -11.51 -6.37
N LEU A 126 -11.95 -11.04 -7.30
CA LEU A 126 -11.00 -9.97 -6.99
C LEU A 126 -11.71 -8.66 -6.70
N LEU A 127 -12.73 -8.30 -7.48
CA LEU A 127 -13.55 -7.13 -7.19
C LEU A 127 -14.42 -7.40 -5.95
N GLY A 128 -14.29 -6.56 -4.94
CA GLY A 128 -14.92 -6.72 -3.63
C GLY A 128 -13.94 -7.21 -2.57
N ASP A 129 -13.42 -8.44 -2.72
CA ASP A 129 -12.60 -9.05 -1.67
C ASP A 129 -11.17 -8.48 -1.61
N TYR A 130 -10.61 -8.07 -2.76
CA TYR A 130 -9.22 -7.59 -2.87
C TYR A 130 -9.09 -6.23 -3.55
N ILE A 131 -9.96 -5.94 -4.53
CA ILE A 131 -9.98 -4.68 -5.29
C ILE A 131 -11.27 -3.95 -4.92
N ALA A 132 -11.11 -2.73 -4.37
CA ALA A 132 -12.22 -1.86 -3.99
C ALA A 132 -12.40 -0.71 -4.98
N GLU A 133 -13.63 -0.23 -5.12
CA GLU A 133 -13.97 0.93 -5.96
C GLU A 133 -13.44 2.25 -5.40
N THR A 134 -13.11 2.27 -4.11
CA THR A 134 -12.48 3.39 -3.41
C THR A 134 -11.25 2.89 -2.66
N SER A 135 -10.15 3.67 -2.67
CA SER A 135 -8.91 3.30 -1.98
C SER A 135 -8.46 4.38 -0.99
N GLY A 136 -7.98 3.94 0.17
CA GLY A 136 -7.32 4.82 1.14
C GLY A 136 -6.07 5.50 0.58
N HIS A 137 -5.37 4.85 -0.37
CA HIS A 137 -4.20 5.42 -1.06
C HIS A 137 -4.52 6.73 -1.79
N SER A 138 -5.74 6.87 -2.31
CA SER A 138 -6.16 8.11 -2.98
C SER A 138 -6.30 9.28 -2.02
N ARG A 139 -6.20 9.09 -0.71
CA ARG A 139 -6.21 10.15 0.32
C ARG A 139 -4.80 10.54 0.79
N GLY A 140 -3.76 9.94 0.22
CA GLY A 140 -2.36 10.32 0.44
C GLY A 140 -1.79 9.98 1.82
N ALA A 141 -2.47 9.14 2.61
CA ALA A 141 -2.02 8.72 3.94
C ALA A 141 -1.83 7.21 4.08
N THR A 142 -2.02 6.47 2.99
CA THR A 142 -1.91 5.01 2.91
C THR A 142 -0.74 4.64 2.00
N LEU A 143 -0.07 3.54 2.32
CA LEU A 143 1.08 3.03 1.58
C LEU A 143 1.22 1.52 1.74
N ASP A 144 1.91 0.93 0.77
CA ASP A 144 2.28 -0.47 0.71
C ASP A 144 3.80 -0.59 0.73
N LEU A 145 4.34 -1.38 1.67
CA LEU A 145 5.79 -1.49 1.85
C LEU A 145 6.25 -2.82 2.44
N GLY A 146 7.54 -3.09 2.23
CA GLY A 146 8.28 -4.21 2.81
C GLY A 146 9.58 -3.78 3.49
N LEU A 147 10.37 -4.78 3.88
CA LEU A 147 11.67 -4.61 4.52
C LEU A 147 12.78 -5.12 3.61
N LEU A 148 13.90 -4.43 3.61
CA LEU A 148 15.19 -4.94 3.14
C LEU A 148 16.10 -5.20 4.34
N ASP A 149 16.77 -6.36 4.35
CA ASP A 149 17.84 -6.68 5.29
C ASP A 149 19.18 -6.28 4.70
N CYS A 150 19.88 -5.35 5.35
CA CYS A 150 21.16 -4.82 4.94
C CYS A 150 22.30 -5.20 5.89
N ARG A 151 22.10 -6.18 6.78
CA ARG A 151 23.07 -6.50 7.85
C ARG A 151 24.28 -7.29 7.37
N GLN A 152 24.13 -8.08 6.30
CA GLN A 152 25.15 -9.02 5.82
C GLN A 152 25.70 -8.69 4.42
N GLY A 153 25.61 -7.43 3.99
CA GLY A 153 26.09 -6.99 2.68
C GLY A 153 25.05 -6.16 1.92
N PRO A 154 24.98 -6.28 0.58
CA PRO A 154 23.95 -5.61 -0.20
C PRO A 154 22.55 -5.93 0.32
N CYS A 155 21.72 -4.91 0.48
CA CYS A 155 20.37 -5.06 1.00
C CYS A 155 19.56 -6.07 0.16
N GLN A 156 18.92 -7.04 0.83
CA GLN A 156 18.06 -8.04 0.19
C GLN A 156 16.63 -7.96 0.73
N PRO A 157 15.59 -8.21 -0.09
CA PRO A 157 14.22 -8.29 0.41
C PRO A 157 14.06 -9.32 1.52
N VAL A 158 13.41 -8.89 2.61
CA VAL A 158 13.04 -9.79 3.71
C VAL A 158 11.89 -10.67 3.25
N ALA A 159 12.02 -11.98 3.40
CA ALA A 159 10.97 -12.91 3.02
C ALA A 159 9.73 -12.75 3.90
N MET A 160 8.61 -12.38 3.28
CA MET A 160 7.31 -12.15 3.95
C MET A 160 6.30 -13.29 3.71
N GLY A 161 6.66 -14.34 2.98
CA GLY A 161 5.81 -15.52 2.72
C GLY A 161 4.89 -15.44 1.50
N THR A 162 4.67 -14.22 1.00
CA THR A 162 4.08 -13.91 -0.32
C THR A 162 4.81 -12.68 -0.87
N ASP A 163 4.69 -12.43 -2.17
CA ASP A 163 5.05 -11.12 -2.74
C ASP A 163 3.96 -10.08 -2.41
N PHE A 164 4.24 -8.82 -2.73
CA PHE A 164 3.26 -7.74 -2.80
C PHE A 164 2.15 -8.04 -3.83
N ASP A 165 0.93 -7.56 -3.58
CA ASP A 165 -0.29 -7.81 -4.38
C ASP A 165 -0.64 -9.29 -4.60
N PHE A 166 -0.19 -10.17 -3.70
CA PHE A 166 -0.59 -11.58 -3.72
C PHE A 166 -2.00 -11.75 -3.15
N PHE A 167 -3.01 -11.79 -4.03
CA PHE A 167 -4.43 -11.91 -3.67
C PHE A 167 -4.78 -13.32 -3.22
N ASP A 168 -4.55 -13.58 -1.93
CA ASP A 168 -4.81 -14.84 -1.26
C ASP A 168 -4.77 -14.64 0.26
N ALA A 169 -5.47 -15.49 1.02
CA ALA A 169 -5.43 -15.46 2.49
C ALA A 169 -4.02 -15.62 3.09
N ARG A 170 -3.05 -16.16 2.34
CA ARG A 170 -1.63 -16.19 2.72
C ARG A 170 -1.01 -14.79 2.84
N ALA A 171 -1.59 -13.76 2.22
CA ALA A 171 -1.15 -12.38 2.37
C ALA A 171 -1.64 -11.71 3.67
N HIS A 172 -2.63 -12.29 4.36
CA HIS A 172 -3.13 -11.74 5.63
C HIS A 172 -2.01 -11.64 6.66
N THR A 173 -1.94 -10.54 7.41
CA THR A 173 -0.86 -10.25 8.36
C THR A 173 -0.62 -11.36 9.38
N ASP A 174 -1.67 -12.07 9.79
CA ASP A 174 -1.65 -13.17 10.76
C ASP A 174 -1.71 -14.58 10.14
N ALA A 175 -1.51 -14.69 8.82
CA ALA A 175 -1.58 -15.95 8.09
C ALA A 175 -0.76 -17.06 8.76
N ARG A 176 -1.38 -18.23 8.92
CA ARG A 176 -0.75 -19.41 9.54
C ARG A 176 0.02 -20.26 8.52
N ASP A 177 -0.38 -20.22 7.25
CA ASP A 177 0.19 -20.97 6.13
C ASP A 177 1.44 -20.28 5.53
N ILE A 178 2.36 -19.89 6.42
CA ILE A 178 3.70 -19.34 6.12
C ILE A 178 4.68 -19.79 7.22
N SER A 179 5.98 -19.61 7.02
CA SER A 179 6.97 -20.05 8.02
C SER A 179 6.93 -19.18 9.29
N PRO A 180 7.35 -19.71 10.46
CA PRO A 180 7.49 -18.91 11.67
C PRO A 180 8.38 -17.67 11.50
N ALA A 181 9.44 -17.77 10.70
CA ALA A 181 10.33 -16.65 10.40
C ALA A 181 9.61 -15.57 9.58
N GLN A 182 8.85 -15.95 8.55
CA GLN A 182 8.05 -15.01 7.74
C GLN A 182 6.99 -14.30 8.59
N ARG A 183 6.32 -15.01 9.51
CA ARG A 183 5.42 -14.36 10.49
C ARG A 183 6.16 -13.36 11.37
N ALA A 184 7.34 -13.73 11.88
CA ALA A 184 8.13 -12.82 12.71
C ALA A 184 8.54 -11.54 11.95
N HIS A 185 8.86 -11.66 10.65
CA HIS A 185 9.15 -10.51 9.79
C HIS A 185 7.94 -9.59 9.59
N ARG A 186 6.75 -10.15 9.30
CA ARG A 186 5.50 -9.37 9.21
C ARG A 186 5.23 -8.63 10.52
N GLN A 187 5.43 -9.31 11.65
CA GLN A 187 5.24 -8.72 12.98
C GLN A 187 6.30 -7.65 13.31
N GLN A 188 7.52 -7.76 12.79
CA GLN A 188 8.53 -6.72 12.90
C GLN A 188 8.10 -5.46 12.15
N LEU A 189 7.68 -5.60 10.88
CA LEU A 189 7.17 -4.49 10.08
C LEU A 189 5.95 -3.84 10.75
N LEU A 190 4.97 -4.66 11.17
CA LEU A 190 3.77 -4.21 11.88
C LEU A 190 4.10 -3.34 13.10
N ARG A 191 5.01 -3.80 13.98
CA ARG A 191 5.41 -3.04 15.17
C ARG A 191 6.15 -1.76 14.82
N ALA A 192 7.04 -1.81 13.83
CA ALA A 192 7.80 -0.63 13.40
C ALA A 192 6.88 0.47 12.85
N MET A 193 5.90 0.08 12.02
CA MET A 193 4.91 1.00 11.47
C MET A 193 3.97 1.53 12.57
N ALA A 194 3.46 0.66 13.44
CA ALA A 194 2.54 1.05 14.52
C ALA A 194 3.17 2.01 15.52
N ALA A 195 4.47 1.90 15.80
CA ALA A 195 5.20 2.80 16.69
C ALA A 195 5.15 4.27 16.25
N GLU A 196 4.91 4.52 14.95
CA GLU A 196 4.85 5.87 14.36
C GLU A 196 3.45 6.23 13.85
N GLY A 197 2.41 5.54 14.34
CA GLY A 197 1.01 5.92 14.09
C GLY A 197 0.39 5.31 12.84
N PHE A 198 1.00 4.29 12.23
CA PHE A 198 0.40 3.56 11.11
C PHE A 198 -0.43 2.36 11.58
N ALA A 199 -1.65 2.24 11.06
CA ALA A 199 -2.53 1.10 11.27
C ALA A 199 -2.45 0.15 10.05
N ASN A 200 -2.21 -1.14 10.30
CA ASN A 200 -2.22 -2.17 9.25
C ASN A 200 -3.64 -2.55 8.83
N TYR A 201 -3.81 -2.88 7.56
CA TYR A 201 -4.98 -3.61 7.07
C TYR A 201 -4.74 -5.13 7.21
N PRO A 202 -5.52 -5.87 8.01
CA PRO A 202 -5.19 -7.25 8.37
C PRO A 202 -5.12 -8.24 7.20
N MET A 203 -5.78 -7.96 6.08
CA MET A 203 -5.79 -8.84 4.91
C MET A 203 -4.55 -8.68 4.02
N GLU A 204 -3.73 -7.65 4.25
CA GLU A 204 -2.54 -7.36 3.46
C GLU A 204 -1.37 -6.96 4.37
N TRP A 205 -0.36 -7.84 4.46
CA TRP A 205 0.77 -7.61 5.37
C TRP A 205 1.58 -6.34 5.07
N TRP A 206 1.52 -5.86 3.83
CA TRP A 206 2.25 -4.69 3.35
C TRP A 206 1.49 -3.37 3.52
N HIS A 207 0.19 -3.41 3.80
CA HIS A 207 -0.70 -2.25 3.68
C HIS A 207 -0.89 -1.51 5.01
N PHE A 208 -0.65 -0.20 5.01
CA PHE A 208 -0.71 0.64 6.21
C PHE A 208 -1.35 1.99 5.92
N THR A 209 -2.12 2.52 6.87
CA THR A 209 -2.69 3.87 6.83
C THR A 209 -2.27 4.66 8.06
N PHE A 210 -1.73 5.87 7.88
CA PHE A 210 -1.38 6.78 8.97
C PHE A 210 -2.64 7.29 9.68
N ARG A 211 -2.64 7.29 11.02
CA ARG A 211 -3.80 7.67 11.85
C ARG A 211 -3.46 8.79 12.84
N PRO A 212 -4.36 9.77 13.04
CA PRO A 212 -5.53 10.05 12.21
C PRO A 212 -5.11 10.44 10.78
N GLU A 213 -5.94 10.10 9.79
CA GLU A 213 -5.68 10.51 8.41
C GLU A 213 -5.79 12.05 8.32
N PRO A 214 -4.86 12.74 7.64
CA PRO A 214 -4.89 14.21 7.57
C PRO A 214 -6.09 14.75 6.78
N MET A 215 -6.54 14.01 5.76
CA MET A 215 -7.66 14.38 4.90
C MET A 215 -8.56 13.15 4.61
N PRO A 216 -9.30 12.63 5.60
CA PRO A 216 -10.03 11.37 5.48
C PRO A 216 -11.18 11.42 4.46
N ASP A 217 -11.70 12.61 4.16
CA ASP A 217 -12.86 12.81 3.27
C ASP A 217 -12.46 13.37 1.91
N THR A 218 -11.16 13.39 1.57
CA THR A 218 -10.66 13.95 0.30
C THR A 218 -9.82 12.93 -0.45
N ALA A 219 -10.21 12.62 -1.68
CA ALA A 219 -9.43 11.83 -2.62
C ALA A 219 -8.75 12.72 -3.66
N PHE A 220 -7.57 12.33 -4.14
CA PHE A 220 -6.79 13.05 -5.13
C PHE A 220 -6.65 12.25 -6.44
N ASP A 221 -6.63 12.96 -7.57
CA ASP A 221 -6.40 12.38 -8.89
C ASP A 221 -5.35 13.18 -9.68
N VAL A 222 -4.27 13.54 -9.01
CA VAL A 222 -3.09 14.14 -9.63
C VAL A 222 -2.11 13.05 -10.09
N PRO A 223 -1.35 13.23 -11.18
CA PRO A 223 -0.35 12.26 -11.60
C PRO A 223 0.77 12.06 -10.56
N VAL A 224 1.36 10.87 -10.55
CA VAL A 224 2.60 10.56 -9.83
C VAL A 224 3.76 10.76 -10.81
N ASN A 225 4.45 11.90 -10.72
CA ASN A 225 5.57 12.29 -11.59
C ASN A 225 6.83 12.73 -10.82
#